data_AF-A0A1A0J519-F1
#
_entry.id   AF-A0A1A0J519-F1
#
_cell.length_a   1.000
_cell.length_b   1.000
_cell.length_c   1.000
_cell.angle_alpha   90.00
_cell.angle_beta   90.00
_cell.angle_gamma   90.00
#
_symmetry.space_group_name_H-M   'P 1'
#
loop_
_entity.id
_entity.type
_entity.pdbx_description
1 polymer ?
#
loop_
_entity_poly.entity_id
_entity_poly.type
_entity_poly.pdbx_seq_one_letter_code
_entity_poly.pdbx_strand_id
1 'polypeptide(L)'
;MCAGLSAVLYTNMGEARNAILISSADAVVVVGGSWGTLSELALANRRGGVPVVSIGGWQILDAEGETVEGSHRAANAAEAVAFAVAGARPAG
;
A
#
# COMPACT_ATOMS: atom_id res chain seq x y z
N MET A 1 14.28 -20.28 -10.27
CA MET A 1 14.15 -19.16 -9.32
C MET A 1 14.05 -17.88 -10.14
N CYS A 2 13.07 -17.02 -9.86
CA CYS A 2 12.94 -15.74 -10.55
C CYS A 2 14.11 -14.82 -10.18
N ALA A 3 14.71 -14.14 -11.15
CA ALA A 3 15.72 -13.12 -10.88
C ALA A 3 15.14 -12.03 -9.96
N GLY A 4 15.88 -11.64 -8.92
CA GLY A 4 15.47 -10.61 -7.95
C GLY A 4 14.71 -11.12 -6.72
N LEU A 5 14.38 -12.41 -6.63
CA LEU A 5 13.78 -12.98 -5.42
C LEU A 5 14.85 -13.21 -4.34
N SER A 6 14.77 -12.48 -3.24
CA SER A 6 15.75 -12.57 -2.13
C SER A 6 15.27 -13.41 -0.96
N ALA A 7 13.97 -13.42 -0.68
CA ALA A 7 13.38 -14.16 0.43
C ALA A 7 11.99 -14.68 0.06
N VAL A 8 11.62 -15.83 0.63
CA VAL A 8 10.27 -16.38 0.57
C VAL A 8 9.81 -16.61 2.00
N LEU A 9 8.67 -16.03 2.38
CA LEU A 9 8.09 -16.15 3.71
C LEU A 9 6.80 -16.98 3.62
N TYR A 10 6.88 -18.24 4.06
CA TYR A 10 5.69 -19.07 4.23
C TYR A 10 5.00 -18.70 5.54
N THR A 11 3.88 -18.00 5.45
CA THR A 11 3.14 -17.54 6.64
C THR A 11 2.09 -18.54 7.11
N ASN A 12 1.48 -19.31 6.19
CA ASN A 12 0.27 -20.12 6.44
C ASN A 12 -0.89 -19.29 7.07
N MET A 13 -0.95 -17.99 6.78
CA MET A 13 -1.88 -17.04 7.41
C MET A 13 -3.04 -16.60 6.51
N GLY A 14 -3.14 -17.13 5.29
CA GLY A 14 -4.11 -16.64 4.31
C GLY A 14 -3.98 -15.12 4.10
N GLU A 15 -5.10 -14.41 4.15
CA GLU A 15 -5.16 -12.94 3.97
C GLU A 15 -4.54 -12.16 5.13
N ALA A 16 -4.41 -12.75 6.33
CA ALA A 16 -3.78 -12.06 7.46
C ALA A 16 -2.30 -11.75 7.21
N ARG A 17 -1.68 -12.35 6.18
CA ARG A 17 -0.33 -11.98 5.71
C ARG A 17 -0.23 -10.51 5.31
N ASN A 18 -1.32 -9.88 4.86
CA ASN A 18 -1.31 -8.48 4.40
C ASN A 18 -0.95 -7.55 5.56
N ALA A 19 -1.37 -7.86 6.80
CA ALA A 19 -1.01 -7.08 7.97
C ALA A 19 0.50 -7.12 8.26
N ILE A 20 1.16 -8.26 8.02
CA ILE A 20 2.62 -8.39 8.16
C ILE A 20 3.32 -7.53 7.12
N LEU A 21 2.90 -7.61 5.86
CA LEU A 21 3.48 -6.80 4.77
C LEU A 21 3.36 -5.31 5.09
N ILE A 22 2.15 -4.87 5.42
CA ILE A 22 1.88 -3.47 5.75
C ILE A 22 2.65 -3.04 6.99
N SER A 23 2.80 -3.87 8.02
CA SER A 23 3.54 -3.49 9.24
C SER A 23 5.06 -3.38 9.03
N SER A 24 5.58 -4.08 8.02
CA SER A 24 7.02 -4.15 7.74
C SER A 24 7.50 -3.09 6.74
N ALA A 25 6.59 -2.35 6.11
CA ALA A 25 6.92 -1.40 5.05
C ALA A 25 7.24 0.00 5.59
N ASP A 26 8.15 0.72 4.93
CA ASP A 26 8.39 2.15 5.21
C ASP A 26 7.47 3.07 4.38
N ALA A 27 6.92 2.53 3.28
CA ALA A 27 5.96 3.16 2.38
C ALA A 27 5.12 2.08 1.69
N VAL A 28 3.89 2.41 1.28
CA VAL A 28 2.99 1.48 0.59
C VAL A 28 2.55 2.06 -0.75
N VAL A 29 2.73 1.28 -1.83
CA VAL A 29 2.25 1.62 -3.17
C VAL A 29 1.20 0.59 -3.59
N VAL A 30 -0.04 1.03 -3.71
CA VAL A 30 -1.18 0.22 -4.14
C VAL A 30 -1.34 0.35 -5.65
N VAL A 31 -1.36 -0.76 -6.36
CA VAL A 31 -1.46 -0.77 -7.83
C VAL A 31 -2.65 -1.61 -8.27
N GLY A 32 -3.60 -0.99 -8.98
CA GLY A 32 -4.80 -1.66 -9.46
C GLY A 32 -5.98 -1.61 -8.49
N GLY A 33 -7.02 -2.42 -8.74
CA GLY A 33 -8.34 -2.31 -8.10
C GLY A 33 -8.98 -3.65 -7.74
N SER A 34 -8.20 -4.59 -7.20
CA SER A 34 -8.75 -5.86 -6.68
C SER A 34 -9.16 -5.73 -5.20
N TRP A 35 -9.96 -6.67 -4.69
CA TRP A 35 -10.30 -6.73 -3.27
C TRP A 35 -9.08 -6.87 -2.35
N GLY A 36 -8.05 -7.60 -2.79
CA GLY A 36 -6.78 -7.70 -2.06
C GLY A 36 -6.08 -6.35 -1.93
N THR A 37 -6.00 -5.59 -3.03
CA THR A 37 -5.41 -4.24 -3.02
C THR A 37 -6.22 -3.25 -2.16
N LEU A 38 -7.55 -3.42 -2.07
CA LEU A 38 -8.39 -2.62 -1.17
C LEU A 38 -8.09 -2.96 0.31
N SER A 39 -7.89 -4.24 0.63
CA SER A 39 -7.53 -4.68 1.98
C SER A 39 -6.18 -4.11 2.42
N GLU A 40 -5.18 -4.13 1.54
CA GLU A 40 -3.86 -3.53 1.80
C GLU A 40 -3.96 -2.01 2.00
N LEU A 41 -4.73 -1.31 1.15
CA LEU A 41 -5.00 0.13 1.30
C LEU A 41 -5.64 0.46 2.65
N ALA A 42 -6.66 -0.32 3.06
CA ALA A 42 -7.34 -0.13 4.34
C ALA A 42 -6.41 -0.40 5.53
N LEU A 43 -5.60 -1.47 5.47
CA LEU A 43 -4.62 -1.80 6.50
C LEU A 43 -3.54 -0.72 6.62
N ALA A 44 -3.06 -0.17 5.49
CA ALA A 44 -2.06 0.90 5.49
C ALA A 44 -2.58 2.17 6.18
N ASN A 45 -3.80 2.59 5.84
CA ASN A 45 -4.44 3.74 6.47
C ASN A 45 -4.71 3.50 7.96
N ARG A 46 -5.13 2.28 8.33
CA ARG A 46 -5.34 1.92 9.73
C ARG A 46 -4.04 1.91 10.55
N ARG A 47 -2.95 1.42 9.97
CA ARG A 47 -1.62 1.45 10.62
C ARG A 47 -1.18 2.90 10.86
N GLY A 48 -1.35 3.75 9.84
CA GLY A 48 -0.88 5.13 9.86
C GLY A 48 0.65 5.25 9.89
N GLY A 49 1.14 6.47 9.74
CA GLY A 49 2.57 6.77 9.91
C GLY A 49 3.49 6.36 8.76
N VAL A 50 2.94 5.82 7.67
CA VAL A 50 3.67 5.59 6.41
C VAL A 50 2.94 6.26 5.25
N PRO A 51 3.67 6.77 4.24
CA PRO A 51 3.05 7.28 3.02
C PRO A 51 2.35 6.14 2.28
N VAL A 52 1.12 6.42 1.86
CA VAL A 52 0.30 5.52 1.04
C VAL A 52 0.05 6.17 -0.29
N VAL A 53 0.41 5.47 -1.37
CA VAL A 53 0.29 5.95 -2.74
C VAL A 53 -0.53 4.96 -3.56
N SER A 54 -1.37 5.46 -4.46
CA SER A 54 -2.14 4.62 -5.38
C SER A 54 -1.83 4.97 -6.83
N ILE A 55 -1.64 3.95 -7.68
CA ILE A 55 -1.57 4.08 -9.14
C ILE A 55 -2.81 3.43 -9.74
N GLY A 56 -3.73 4.24 -10.24
CA GLY A 56 -5.06 3.78 -10.62
C GLY A 56 -5.82 3.21 -9.40
N GLY A 57 -6.80 2.34 -9.66
CA GLY A 57 -7.48 1.62 -8.59
C GLY A 57 -8.63 2.38 -7.93
N TRP A 58 -8.76 2.17 -6.63
CA TRP A 58 -9.94 2.55 -5.85
C TRP A 58 -10.07 4.06 -5.64
N GLN A 59 -11.32 4.53 -5.66
CA GLN A 59 -11.74 5.78 -5.03
C GLN A 59 -12.74 5.37 -3.94
N ILE A 60 -12.42 5.67 -2.69
CA ILE A 60 -13.25 5.31 -1.55
C ILE A 60 -14.19 6.48 -1.28
N LEU A 61 -15.48 6.17 -1.13
CA LEU A 61 -16.49 7.12 -0.70
C LEU A 61 -16.95 6.74 0.71
N ASP A 62 -17.29 7.72 1.54
CA ASP A 62 -17.97 7.49 2.81
C ASP A 62 -19.47 7.23 2.62
N ALA A 63 -20.22 7.15 3.73
CA ALA A 63 -21.64 6.83 3.69
C ALA A 63 -22.47 7.96 3.06
N GLU A 64 -21.93 9.17 3.07
CA GLU A 64 -22.53 10.39 2.52
C GLU A 64 -22.18 10.58 1.04
N GLY A 65 -21.27 9.76 0.49
CA GLY A 65 -20.81 9.80 -0.90
C GLY A 65 -19.61 10.72 -1.12
N GLU A 66 -19.03 11.25 -0.06
CA GLU A 66 -17.85 12.12 -0.12
C GLU A 66 -16.58 11.28 -0.25
N THR A 67 -15.59 11.82 -0.95
CA THR A 67 -14.33 11.09 -1.17
C THR A 67 -13.49 11.04 0.10
N VAL A 68 -13.07 9.83 0.47
CA VAL A 68 -12.16 9.60 1.59
C VAL A 68 -10.73 9.62 1.08
N GLU A 69 -9.94 10.59 1.55
CA GLU A 69 -8.52 10.70 1.27
C GLU A 69 -7.74 9.57 1.97
N GLY A 70 -7.51 8.47 1.26
CA GLY A 70 -6.79 7.29 1.74
C GLY A 70 -5.40 7.08 1.13
N SER A 71 -5.02 7.86 0.12
CA SER A 71 -3.70 7.73 -0.52
C SER A 71 -3.41 8.89 -1.45
N HIS A 72 -2.13 9.24 -1.63
CA HIS A 72 -1.70 10.09 -2.74
C HIS A 72 -1.93 9.38 -4.07
N ARG A 73 -2.70 9.96 -4.99
CA ARG A 73 -2.97 9.35 -6.31
C ARG A 73 -1.90 9.78 -7.30
N ALA A 74 -1.02 8.85 -7.67
CA ALA A 74 0.03 9.06 -8.65
C ALA A 74 -0.44 8.71 -10.07
N ALA A 75 0.00 9.50 -11.06
CA ALA A 75 -0.33 9.28 -12.46
C ALA A 75 0.51 8.16 -13.10
N ASN A 76 1.69 7.87 -12.55
CA ASN A 76 2.62 6.87 -13.06
C ASN A 76 3.56 6.34 -11.97
N ALA A 77 4.33 5.31 -12.32
CA ALA A 77 5.26 4.65 -11.40
C ALA A 77 6.37 5.56 -10.86
N ALA A 78 6.90 6.47 -11.70
CA ALA A 78 7.98 7.35 -11.29
C ALA A 78 7.52 8.34 -10.21
N GLU A 79 6.35 8.95 -10.40
CA GLU A 79 5.72 9.81 -9.38
C GLU A 79 5.45 9.04 -8.09
N ALA A 80 4.92 7.82 -8.20
CA ALA A 80 4.60 7.02 -7.04
C ALA A 80 5.83 6.71 -6.17
N VAL A 81 6.93 6.31 -6.82
CA VAL A 81 8.20 6.04 -6.14
C VAL A 81 8.77 7.32 -5.53
N ALA A 82 8.74 8.44 -6.27
CA ALA A 82 9.25 9.72 -5.76
C ALA A 82 8.52 10.15 -4.48
N PHE A 83 7.18 10.07 -4.46
CA PHE A 83 6.38 10.38 -3.28
C PHE A 83 6.67 9.40 -2.13
N ALA A 84 6.69 8.10 -2.41
CA ALA A 84 6.93 7.06 -1.41
C ALA A 84 8.29 7.25 -0.71
N VAL A 85 9.36 7.49 -1.47
CA VAL A 85 10.71 7.70 -0.93
C VAL A 85 10.81 9.02 -0.16
N ALA A 86 10.17 10.09 -0.63
CA ALA A 86 10.18 11.37 0.07
C ALA A 86 9.44 11.33 1.42
N GLY A 87 8.39 10.52 1.53
CA GLY A 87 7.59 10.38 2.75
C GLY A 87 8.04 9.25 3.68
N ALA A 88 8.85 8.30 3.20
CA ALA A 88 9.33 7.18 3.99
C ALA A 88 10.25 7.68 5.10
N ARG A 89 10.01 7.25 6.34
CA ARG A 89 10.98 7.46 7.42
C ARG A 89 12.16 6.51 7.20
N PRO A 90 13.41 6.95 7.39
CA PRO A 90 14.54 6.03 7.35
C PRO A 90 14.35 4.96 8.43
N ALA A 91 14.59 3.69 8.05
CA ALA A 91 14.65 2.60 9.01
C ALA A 91 15.71 2.95 10.07
N GLY A 92 15.28 3.01 11.33
CA GLY A 92 16.15 3.27 12.48
C GLY A 92 17.12 2.14 12.76
#